data_AF-A0A1W2EX02-F1
#
_entry.id   AF-A0A1W2EX02-F1
#
_cell.length_a   1.000
_cell.length_b   1.000
_cell.length_c   1.000
_cell.angle_alpha   90.00
_cell.angle_beta   90.00
_cell.angle_gamma   90.00
#
_symmetry.space_group_name_H-M   'P 1'
#
loop_
_entity.id
_entity.type
_entity.pdbx_description
1 polymer ?
#
loop_
_entity_poly.entity_id
_entity_poly.type
_entity_poly.pdbx_seq_one_letter_code
_entity_poly.pdbx_strand_id
1 'polypeptide(L)'
;MLVYVINKNGNPLMPCKPAKARKLLKSGKATIVNHTPFTIQLTWNCEEHTQPVTIGIDKGAKRTGFCAVSKDRVLISGIIEHRSDVKDKMSTRAANRRQRRSRLWYRAPRFFNRSASTRSGRLPPSIKTNVEEVLRVVKKLPLPIDHVIVEDVLVDIAKLNDPDLTAKDYQASNRLHENLRLACLLRDGFTCRYCKKKNGKLEAHHIIPRSKGGKDTILNLVTLCSTHHKALHKGKIKMELNGVGNLKDVIAQRTMQGKQSLYKLLSRFGEVKTIFGYQTAEYRKALGLAKDHDVDAFCIANYFSMYDLSYHKENCFRVSFRPRQTRRCYHDLPKPGKGRVRYKVNELLEGFRKGDIVMVKDHFIKQINSIYSNGRLAFKRIKGEPASALPKNCRLLLKQKTIVFDAIKF
;
A
#
# COMPACT_ATOMS: atom_id res chain seq x y z
N MET A 1 13.23 17.76 -14.25
CA MET A 1 13.67 17.21 -12.94
C MET A 1 13.58 18.27 -11.85
N LEU A 2 12.90 17.98 -10.75
CA LEU A 2 12.76 18.87 -9.58
C LEU A 2 13.69 18.48 -8.42
N VAL A 3 14.08 19.47 -7.62
CA VAL A 3 14.78 19.29 -6.34
C VAL A 3 13.85 19.68 -5.21
N TYR A 4 13.62 18.76 -4.29
CA TYR A 4 12.73 18.99 -3.15
C TYR A 4 13.43 19.82 -2.08
N VAL A 5 12.67 20.65 -1.39
CA VAL A 5 13.21 21.62 -0.43
C VAL A 5 12.48 21.45 0.89
N ILE A 6 13.24 21.47 1.99
CA ILE A 6 12.70 21.60 3.34
C ILE A 6 13.25 22.87 3.99
N ASN A 7 12.46 23.53 4.82
CA ASN A 7 12.89 24.71 5.57
C ASN A 7 13.91 24.31 6.67
N LYS A 8 14.42 25.30 7.39
CA LYS A 8 15.33 25.09 8.53
C LYS A 8 14.73 24.20 9.63
N ASN A 9 13.41 24.29 9.85
CA ASN A 9 12.67 23.55 10.87
C ASN A 9 12.31 22.10 10.47
N GLY A 10 12.59 21.69 9.22
CA GLY A 10 12.28 20.36 8.69
C GLY A 10 10.91 20.21 8.04
N ASN A 11 10.13 21.29 7.89
CA ASN A 11 8.87 21.30 7.16
C ASN A 11 9.12 21.32 5.64
N PRO A 12 8.38 20.53 4.85
CA PRO A 12 8.45 20.57 3.40
C PRO A 12 8.00 21.91 2.80
N LEU A 13 8.71 22.35 1.76
CA LEU A 13 8.37 23.50 0.93
C LEU A 13 8.12 23.04 -0.52
N MET A 14 7.72 23.99 -1.37
CA MET A 14 7.62 23.72 -2.81
C MET A 14 8.99 23.37 -3.42
N PRO A 15 9.05 22.36 -4.32
CA PRO A 15 10.28 22.01 -5.01
C PRO A 15 10.80 23.16 -5.89
N CYS A 16 12.10 23.15 -6.16
CA CYS A 16 12.76 24.14 -7.01
C CYS A 16 13.47 23.49 -8.21
N LYS A 17 13.84 24.33 -9.19
CA LYS A 17 14.65 23.91 -10.33
C LYS A 17 16.07 23.52 -9.88
N PRO A 18 16.72 22.51 -10.50
CA PRO A 18 18.08 22.09 -10.14
C PRO A 18 19.11 23.24 -10.20
N ALA A 19 18.93 24.20 -11.10
CA ALA A 19 19.79 25.38 -11.18
C ALA A 19 19.76 26.22 -9.89
N LYS A 20 18.56 26.43 -9.30
CA LYS A 20 18.41 27.16 -8.03
C LYS A 20 19.03 26.36 -6.88
N ALA A 21 18.78 25.05 -6.82
CA ALA A 21 19.37 24.16 -5.83
C ALA A 21 20.91 24.19 -5.87
N ARG A 22 21.52 24.14 -7.06
CA ARG A 22 22.98 24.24 -7.20
C ARG A 22 23.53 25.56 -6.68
N LYS A 23 22.87 26.69 -6.98
CA LYS A 23 23.28 28.01 -6.46
C LYS A 23 23.24 28.04 -4.93
N LEU A 24 22.15 27.53 -4.33
CA LEU A 24 21.99 27.47 -2.87
C LEU A 24 23.05 26.59 -2.19
N LEU A 25 23.36 25.43 -2.78
CA LEU A 25 24.40 24.53 -2.26
C LEU A 25 25.79 25.16 -2.39
N LYS A 26 26.12 25.77 -3.53
CA LYS A 26 27.41 26.46 -3.74
C LYS A 26 27.61 27.63 -2.79
N SER A 27 26.54 28.36 -2.47
CA SER A 27 26.59 29.50 -1.55
C SER A 27 26.45 29.11 -0.07
N GLY A 28 26.45 27.81 0.28
CA GLY A 28 26.29 27.35 1.67
C GLY A 28 24.92 27.64 2.31
N LYS A 29 23.92 28.05 1.53
CA LYS A 29 22.56 28.39 2.01
C LYS A 29 21.64 27.18 2.13
N ALA A 30 22.11 26.01 1.72
CA ALA A 30 21.40 24.75 1.86
C ALA A 30 22.36 23.57 2.06
N THR A 31 21.88 22.49 2.65
CA THR A 31 22.60 21.22 2.82
C THR A 31 21.82 20.07 2.19
N ILE A 32 22.52 19.02 1.77
CA ILE A 32 21.86 17.83 1.20
C ILE A 32 21.41 16.93 2.35
N VAL A 33 20.10 16.64 2.42
CA VAL A 33 19.52 15.76 3.44
C VAL A 33 19.09 14.40 2.87
N ASN A 34 18.84 14.34 1.57
CA ASN A 34 18.50 13.11 0.89
C ASN A 34 18.98 13.13 -0.57
N HIS A 35 19.44 11.98 -1.06
CA HIS A 35 19.85 11.84 -2.46
C HIS A 35 18.73 11.34 -3.37
N THR A 36 17.77 10.56 -2.83
CA THR A 36 16.65 10.02 -3.62
C THR A 36 15.37 9.93 -2.77
N PRO A 37 14.31 10.71 -3.12
CA PRO A 37 14.35 11.86 -4.01
C PRO A 37 15.38 12.91 -3.55
N PHE A 38 16.01 13.64 -4.47
CA PHE A 38 17.06 14.60 -4.10
C PHE A 38 16.45 15.78 -3.34
N THR A 39 16.83 15.95 -2.08
CA THR A 39 16.23 16.90 -1.16
C THR A 39 17.32 17.72 -0.48
N ILE A 40 17.12 19.04 -0.48
CA ILE A 40 17.97 20.00 0.22
C ILE A 40 17.22 20.63 1.39
N GLN A 41 17.94 20.96 2.45
CA GLN A 41 17.44 21.71 3.60
C GLN A 41 18.05 23.11 3.62
N LEU A 42 17.21 24.13 3.74
CA LEU A 42 17.68 25.51 3.89
C LEU A 42 18.31 25.71 5.27
N THR A 43 19.38 26.50 5.34
CA THR A 43 20.08 26.84 6.60
C THR A 43 19.57 28.12 7.26
N TRP A 44 18.67 28.84 6.58
CA TRP A 44 18.11 30.13 6.99
C TRP A 44 16.58 30.06 7.06
N ASN A 45 15.98 31.01 7.78
CA ASN A 45 14.52 31.11 7.90
C ASN A 45 13.96 31.76 6.64
N CYS A 46 13.00 31.11 6.01
CA CYS A 46 12.31 31.63 4.83
C CYS A 46 10.82 31.77 5.10
N GLU A 47 10.15 32.59 4.30
CA GLU A 47 8.70 32.66 4.28
C GLU A 47 8.13 31.32 3.78
N GLU A 48 7.22 30.72 4.56
CA GLU A 48 6.69 29.37 4.32
C GLU A 48 5.51 29.38 3.33
N HIS A 49 5.62 30.17 2.27
CA HIS A 49 4.60 30.23 1.22
C HIS A 49 4.60 28.92 0.43
N THR A 50 3.56 28.12 0.63
CA THR A 50 3.33 26.86 -0.07
C THR A 50 2.05 26.95 -0.91
N GLN A 51 1.98 26.09 -1.93
CA GLN A 51 0.76 25.90 -2.70
C GLN A 51 0.11 24.59 -2.25
N PRO A 52 -1.23 24.45 -2.32
CA PRO A 52 -1.89 23.18 -2.08
C PRO A 52 -1.35 22.08 -3.00
N VAL A 53 -0.89 20.97 -2.40
CA VAL A 53 -0.44 19.78 -3.12
C VAL A 53 -1.43 18.66 -2.89
N THR A 54 -1.94 18.12 -3.99
CA THR A 54 -2.87 16.99 -3.98
C THR A 54 -2.13 15.72 -4.37
N ILE A 55 -2.24 14.67 -3.54
CA ILE A 55 -1.69 13.36 -3.85
C ILE A 55 -2.81 12.36 -4.19
N GLY A 56 -2.72 11.76 -5.38
CA GLY A 56 -3.55 10.64 -5.80
C GLY A 56 -2.90 9.31 -5.47
N ILE A 57 -3.70 8.35 -5.00
CA ILE A 57 -3.26 7.00 -4.61
C ILE A 57 -4.15 5.96 -5.30
N ASP A 58 -3.59 5.26 -6.30
CA ASP A 58 -4.17 4.05 -6.89
C ASP A 58 -3.73 2.83 -6.08
N LYS A 59 -4.57 2.39 -5.14
CA LYS A 59 -4.23 1.29 -4.24
C LYS A 59 -4.50 -0.07 -4.88
N GLY A 60 -3.44 -0.75 -5.31
CA GLY A 60 -3.47 -2.16 -5.71
C GLY A 60 -3.02 -3.15 -4.62
N ALA A 61 -3.02 -4.45 -4.97
CA ALA A 61 -2.63 -5.53 -4.06
C ALA A 61 -1.10 -5.77 -4.04
N LYS A 62 -0.45 -5.70 -5.22
CA LYS A 62 1.00 -5.89 -5.39
C LYS A 62 1.75 -4.58 -5.62
N ARG A 63 1.10 -3.64 -6.30
CA ARG A 63 1.63 -2.33 -6.64
C ARG A 63 0.59 -1.28 -6.28
N THR A 64 1.04 -0.14 -5.77
CA THR A 64 0.20 1.03 -5.55
C THR A 64 0.83 2.21 -6.28
N GLY A 65 0.07 2.82 -7.17
CA GLY A 65 0.47 4.06 -7.83
C GLY A 65 0.33 5.24 -6.89
N PHE A 66 1.24 6.21 -6.98
CA PHE A 66 1.06 7.51 -6.35
C PHE A 66 1.53 8.62 -7.27
N CYS A 67 0.85 9.76 -7.20
CA CYS A 67 1.23 10.97 -7.94
C CYS A 67 0.84 12.19 -7.13
N ALA A 68 1.74 13.16 -6.96
CA ALA A 68 1.43 14.44 -6.33
C ALA A 68 1.52 15.57 -7.36
N VAL A 69 0.50 16.41 -7.37
CA VAL A 69 0.32 17.51 -8.33
C VAL A 69 0.09 18.82 -7.57
N SER A 70 0.52 19.94 -8.17
CA SER A 70 0.01 21.28 -7.85
C SER A 70 -0.55 21.91 -9.11
N LYS A 71 -1.09 23.13 -9.00
CA LYS A 71 -1.77 23.87 -10.08
C LYS A 71 -1.06 23.81 -11.44
N ASP A 72 0.27 23.89 -11.44
CA ASP A 72 1.02 24.12 -12.69
C ASP A 72 1.89 22.93 -13.12
N ARG A 73 1.97 21.83 -12.32
CA ARG A 73 2.83 20.68 -12.65
C ARG A 73 2.59 19.44 -11.79
N VAL A 74 3.02 18.30 -12.33
CA VAL A 74 3.31 17.09 -11.55
C VAL A 74 4.62 17.28 -10.78
N LEU A 75 4.59 17.07 -9.47
CA LEU A 75 5.75 17.25 -8.58
C LEU A 75 6.54 15.96 -8.40
N ILE A 76 5.83 14.85 -8.17
CA ILE A 76 6.40 13.52 -8.02
C ILE A 76 5.40 12.48 -8.48
N SER A 77 5.88 11.41 -9.10
CA SER A 77 5.06 10.23 -9.41
C SER A 77 5.82 8.96 -9.05
N GLY A 78 5.13 7.83 -8.99
CA GLY A 78 5.80 6.57 -8.76
C GLY A 78 4.90 5.39 -8.46
N ILE A 79 5.57 4.28 -8.23
CA ILE A 79 4.95 2.99 -7.95
C ILE A 79 5.58 2.42 -6.68
N ILE A 80 4.73 2.11 -5.71
CA ILE A 80 5.08 1.38 -4.49
C ILE A 80 5.00 -0.12 -4.78
N GLU A 81 6.13 -0.81 -4.68
CA GLU A 81 6.20 -2.27 -4.76
C GLU A 81 5.98 -2.88 -3.37
N HIS A 82 4.79 -3.44 -3.17
CA HIS A 82 4.42 -4.03 -1.90
C HIS A 82 5.13 -5.36 -1.64
N ARG A 83 5.36 -5.64 -0.36
CA ARG A 83 5.97 -6.90 0.05
C ARG A 83 5.04 -8.10 -0.16
N SER A 84 5.43 -9.00 -1.06
CA SER A 84 4.72 -10.25 -1.36
C SER A 84 5.00 -11.37 -0.35
N ASP A 85 6.14 -11.32 0.36
CA ASP A 85 6.64 -12.39 1.24
C ASP A 85 5.92 -12.49 2.59
N VAL A 86 5.02 -11.55 2.91
CA VAL A 86 4.31 -11.49 4.19
C VAL A 86 3.41 -12.71 4.38
N LYS A 87 2.70 -13.12 3.31
CA LYS A 87 1.79 -14.28 3.36
C LYS A 87 2.56 -15.53 3.71
N ASP A 88 3.64 -15.81 3.00
CA ASP A 88 4.45 -17.02 3.19
C ASP A 88 5.10 -17.03 4.56
N LYS A 89 5.64 -15.89 5.00
CA LYS A 89 6.18 -15.74 6.37
C LYS A 89 5.13 -16.04 7.45
N MET A 90 3.88 -15.62 7.25
CA MET A 90 2.79 -15.92 8.19
C MET A 90 2.40 -17.40 8.15
N SER A 91 2.37 -18.01 6.97
CA SER A 91 2.12 -19.45 6.79
C SER A 91 3.20 -20.30 7.47
N THR A 92 4.48 -20.01 7.24
CA THR A 92 5.61 -20.68 7.91
C THR A 92 5.53 -20.52 9.42
N ARG A 93 5.23 -19.30 9.91
CA ARG A 93 5.06 -19.05 11.35
C ARG A 93 3.90 -19.86 11.93
N ALA A 94 2.81 -20.05 11.20
CA ALA A 94 1.69 -20.87 11.62
C ALA A 94 2.04 -22.36 11.63
N ALA A 95 2.75 -22.86 10.62
CA ALA A 95 3.23 -24.23 10.53
C ALA A 95 4.18 -24.57 11.70
N ASN A 96 5.18 -23.73 11.97
CA ASN A 96 6.12 -23.92 13.09
C ASN A 96 5.40 -23.92 14.46
N ARG A 97 4.31 -23.15 14.61
CA ARG A 97 3.48 -23.20 15.83
C ARG A 97 2.66 -24.48 15.91
N ARG A 98 2.12 -24.97 14.77
CA ARG A 98 1.38 -26.23 14.71
C ARG A 98 2.29 -27.41 15.08
N GLN A 99 3.48 -27.49 14.49
CA GLN A 99 4.46 -28.53 14.80
C GLN A 99 4.88 -28.51 16.27
N ARG A 100 5.09 -27.33 16.87
CA ARG A 100 5.36 -27.25 18.32
C ARG A 100 4.18 -27.74 19.17
N ARG A 101 2.94 -27.48 18.75
CA ARG A 101 1.74 -27.95 19.46
C ARG A 101 1.48 -29.45 19.27
N SER A 102 1.99 -30.07 18.20
CA SER A 102 1.86 -31.52 18.00
C SER A 102 2.92 -32.33 18.77
N ARG A 103 3.99 -31.69 19.25
CA ARG A 103 4.98 -32.28 20.17
C ARG A 103 4.51 -32.10 21.61
N LEU A 104 3.50 -32.87 22.00
CA LEU A 104 2.96 -32.85 23.36
C LEU A 104 3.78 -33.81 24.22
N TRP A 105 4.51 -33.30 25.23
CA TRP A 105 5.16 -34.16 26.24
C TRP A 105 4.54 -33.99 27.63
N TYR A 106 4.09 -32.78 28.01
CA TYR A 106 3.53 -32.52 29.35
C TYR A 106 2.44 -31.42 29.43
N ARG A 107 1.93 -30.90 28.31
CA ARG A 107 0.99 -29.76 28.34
C ARG A 107 -0.16 -29.92 27.36
N ALA A 108 -1.39 -29.81 27.86
CA ALA A 108 -2.60 -29.85 27.04
C ALA A 108 -2.62 -28.73 25.96
N PRO A 109 -3.14 -29.01 24.76
CA PRO A 109 -3.23 -28.03 23.68
C PRO A 109 -4.25 -26.93 23.99
N ARG A 110 -3.90 -25.67 23.72
CA ARG A 110 -4.79 -24.49 23.93
C ARG A 110 -5.28 -23.92 22.60
N PHE A 111 -6.22 -24.59 21.96
CA PHE A 111 -6.72 -24.19 20.63
C PHE A 111 -7.54 -22.90 20.62
N PHE A 112 -8.18 -22.58 21.76
CA PHE A 112 -9.09 -21.43 21.94
C PHE A 112 -8.37 -20.14 22.37
N ASN A 113 -7.07 -20.16 22.67
CA ASN A 113 -6.28 -18.95 22.97
C ASN A 113 -5.95 -18.16 21.70
N ARG A 114 -7.00 -17.58 21.11
CA ARG A 114 -7.00 -16.86 19.83
C ARG A 114 -7.49 -15.42 19.94
N SER A 115 -7.56 -14.86 21.15
CA SER A 115 -8.01 -13.48 21.42
C SER A 115 -7.36 -12.44 20.51
N ALA A 116 -6.06 -12.56 20.26
CA ALA A 116 -5.34 -11.67 19.35
C ALA A 116 -5.78 -11.77 17.87
N SER A 117 -6.28 -12.93 17.43
CA SER A 117 -6.80 -13.14 16.07
C SER A 117 -8.30 -12.89 15.91
N THR A 118 -9.06 -12.91 17.00
CA THR A 118 -10.51 -12.67 17.02
C THR A 118 -10.89 -11.24 17.41
N ARG A 119 -9.91 -10.38 17.74
CA ARG A 119 -10.12 -8.97 18.06
C ARG A 119 -10.83 -8.23 16.92
N SER A 120 -11.89 -7.50 17.24
CA SER A 120 -12.58 -6.64 16.27
C SER A 120 -11.64 -5.56 15.72
N GLY A 121 -11.86 -5.12 14.48
CA GLY A 121 -11.00 -4.12 13.81
C GLY A 121 -9.59 -4.61 13.44
N ARG A 122 -9.26 -5.88 13.65
CA ARG A 122 -7.96 -6.43 13.26
C ARG A 122 -7.86 -6.58 11.74
N LEU A 123 -6.92 -5.85 11.14
CA LEU A 123 -6.51 -6.10 9.76
C LEU A 123 -5.66 -7.38 9.63
N PRO A 124 -5.87 -8.19 8.57
CA PRO A 124 -4.95 -9.25 8.19
C PRO A 124 -3.52 -8.70 8.00
N PRO A 125 -2.46 -9.42 8.42
CA PRO A 125 -1.08 -8.93 8.37
C PRO A 125 -0.60 -8.43 7.00
N SER A 126 -1.04 -9.06 5.91
CA SER A 126 -0.70 -8.63 4.54
C SER A 126 -1.32 -7.27 4.21
N ILE A 127 -2.59 -7.08 4.55
CA ILE A 127 -3.33 -5.83 4.30
C ILE A 127 -2.80 -4.71 5.17
N LYS A 128 -2.56 -5.00 6.45
CA LYS A 128 -1.93 -4.07 7.38
C LYS A 128 -0.57 -3.60 6.84
N THR A 129 0.26 -4.53 6.36
CA THR A 129 1.55 -4.19 5.74
C THR A 129 1.37 -3.26 4.55
N ASN A 130 0.48 -3.56 3.60
CA ASN A 130 0.26 -2.69 2.44
C ASN A 130 -0.19 -1.27 2.84
N VAL A 131 -1.12 -1.16 3.79
CA VAL A 131 -1.61 0.14 4.29
C VAL A 131 -0.49 0.93 4.96
N GLU A 132 0.30 0.29 5.85
CA GLU A 132 1.44 0.92 6.51
C GLU A 132 2.55 1.30 5.53
N GLU A 133 2.76 0.51 4.48
CA GLU A 133 3.71 0.79 3.41
C GLU A 133 3.35 2.08 2.66
N VAL A 134 2.08 2.24 2.24
CA VAL A 134 1.59 3.49 1.62
C VAL A 134 1.79 4.67 2.57
N LEU A 135 1.34 4.55 3.82
CA LEU A 135 1.45 5.59 4.84
C LEU A 135 2.89 6.07 5.03
N ARG A 136 3.83 5.13 5.05
CA ARG A 136 5.26 5.40 5.23
C ARG A 136 5.87 6.10 4.03
N VAL A 137 5.39 5.81 2.82
CA VAL A 137 5.81 6.52 1.60
C VAL A 137 5.29 7.94 1.63
N VAL A 138 3.97 8.14 1.83
CA VAL A 138 3.34 9.47 1.91
C VAL A 138 4.05 10.34 2.96
N LYS A 139 4.30 9.79 4.16
CA LYS A 139 5.06 10.49 5.22
C LYS A 139 6.49 10.89 4.84
N LYS A 140 7.11 10.18 3.88
CA LYS A 140 8.48 10.45 3.44
C LYS A 140 8.57 11.29 2.18
N LEU A 141 7.44 11.64 1.57
CA LEU A 141 7.44 12.60 0.48
C LEU A 141 7.81 13.97 1.03
N PRO A 142 8.85 14.62 0.49
CA PRO A 142 9.28 15.96 0.91
C PRO A 142 8.42 17.02 0.21
N LEU A 143 7.10 16.95 0.41
CA LEU A 143 6.10 17.86 -0.18
C LEU A 143 5.10 18.33 0.88
N PRO A 144 4.62 19.59 0.81
CA PRO A 144 3.56 20.10 1.68
C PRO A 144 2.20 19.58 1.19
N ILE A 145 1.90 18.32 1.53
CA ILE A 145 0.64 17.66 1.15
C ILE A 145 -0.52 18.31 1.89
N ASP A 146 -1.58 18.65 1.14
CA ASP A 146 -2.79 19.29 1.65
C ASP A 146 -4.04 18.43 1.43
N HIS A 147 -4.14 17.78 0.26
CA HIS A 147 -5.23 16.88 -0.08
C HIS A 147 -4.70 15.49 -0.46
N VAL A 148 -5.45 14.45 -0.08
CA VAL A 148 -5.15 13.06 -0.42
C VAL A 148 -6.38 12.44 -1.07
N ILE A 149 -6.27 12.06 -2.34
CA ILE A 149 -7.34 11.42 -3.09
C ILE A 149 -7.01 9.94 -3.25
N VAL A 150 -7.93 9.06 -2.90
CA VAL A 150 -7.75 7.61 -3.02
C VAL A 150 -8.87 7.03 -3.86
N GLU A 151 -8.53 6.15 -4.80
CA GLU A 151 -9.54 5.39 -5.52
C GLU A 151 -10.28 4.44 -4.57
N ASP A 152 -11.62 4.42 -4.61
CA ASP A 152 -12.46 3.47 -3.88
C ASP A 152 -12.86 2.27 -4.77
N VAL A 153 -13.07 1.10 -4.16
CA VAL A 153 -13.48 -0.14 -4.86
C VAL A 153 -14.95 -0.10 -5.27
N LEU A 154 -15.74 0.80 -4.72
CA LEU A 154 -17.19 0.68 -4.76
C LEU A 154 -17.82 1.94 -5.27
N VAL A 155 -18.46 1.85 -6.44
CA VAL A 155 -19.52 2.77 -6.82
C VAL A 155 -20.56 2.75 -5.70
N ASP A 156 -20.74 3.86 -4.99
CA ASP A 156 -21.85 3.96 -4.04
C ASP A 156 -23.15 4.10 -4.84
N ILE A 157 -23.73 2.96 -5.21
CA ILE A 157 -24.99 2.90 -5.96
C ILE A 157 -26.12 3.56 -5.15
N ALA A 158 -26.04 3.59 -3.81
CA ALA A 158 -27.03 4.28 -3.00
C ALA A 158 -26.93 5.81 -3.19
N LYS A 159 -25.71 6.36 -3.18
CA LYS A 159 -25.46 7.78 -3.46
C LYS A 159 -25.67 8.19 -4.92
N LEU A 160 -25.54 7.22 -5.85
CA LEU A 160 -25.86 7.40 -7.28
C LEU A 160 -27.38 7.47 -7.54
N ASN A 161 -28.19 6.85 -6.67
CA ASN A 161 -29.64 6.91 -6.73
C ASN A 161 -30.22 8.05 -5.87
N ASP A 162 -29.47 8.56 -4.89
CA ASP A 162 -29.87 9.66 -4.01
C ASP A 162 -28.63 10.50 -3.59
N PRO A 163 -28.38 11.64 -4.26
CA PRO A 163 -27.20 12.47 -4.04
C PRO A 163 -27.09 13.10 -2.65
N ASP A 164 -28.20 13.27 -1.94
CA ASP A 164 -28.30 14.06 -0.69
C ASP A 164 -28.09 13.22 0.59
N LEU A 165 -27.77 11.94 0.42
CA LEU A 165 -27.51 11.00 1.52
C LEU A 165 -26.38 11.49 2.46
N THR A 166 -26.72 11.81 3.71
CA THR A 166 -25.77 12.31 4.72
C THR A 166 -25.29 11.20 5.65
N ALA A 167 -24.13 11.39 6.30
CA ALA A 167 -23.52 10.41 7.21
C ALA A 167 -24.42 9.96 8.39
N LYS A 168 -25.40 10.78 8.79
CA LYS A 168 -26.38 10.45 9.86
C LYS A 168 -27.43 9.45 9.39
N ASP A 169 -27.82 9.49 8.11
CA ASP A 169 -28.78 8.56 7.50
C ASP A 169 -28.23 7.13 7.43
N TYR A 170 -26.89 6.98 7.38
CA TYR A 170 -26.22 5.67 7.44
C TYR A 170 -26.31 5.03 8.84
N GLN A 171 -26.37 5.82 9.92
CA GLN A 171 -26.35 5.32 11.30
C GLN A 171 -27.73 4.90 11.82
N ALA A 172 -28.81 5.44 11.25
CA ALA A 172 -30.19 5.17 11.68
C ALA A 172 -30.77 3.84 11.15
N SER A 173 -30.06 3.14 10.27
CA SER A 173 -30.65 2.01 9.55
C SER A 173 -30.37 0.66 10.22
N ASN A 174 -31.44 -0.06 10.59
CA ASN A 174 -31.42 -1.48 10.98
C ASN A 174 -31.05 -2.43 9.80
N ARG A 175 -30.46 -1.85 8.74
CA ARG A 175 -30.21 -2.45 7.43
C ARG A 175 -28.87 -3.18 7.46
N LEU A 176 -28.77 -4.20 6.61
CA LEU A 176 -27.50 -4.83 6.27
C LEU A 176 -26.46 -3.73 5.97
N HIS A 177 -25.27 -3.79 6.57
CA HIS A 177 -24.19 -2.83 6.31
C HIS A 177 -24.07 -2.67 4.78
N GLU A 178 -24.26 -1.47 4.23
CA GLU A 178 -24.39 -1.27 2.76
C GLU A 178 -23.18 -1.85 2.00
N ASN A 179 -22.02 -1.81 2.66
CA ASN A 179 -20.79 -2.50 2.28
C ASN A 179 -20.95 -4.01 2.01
N LEU A 180 -21.68 -4.73 2.86
CA LEU A 180 -21.99 -6.16 2.71
C LEU A 180 -23.00 -6.42 1.59
N ARG A 181 -24.01 -5.56 1.48
CA ARG A 181 -25.00 -5.61 0.39
C ARG A 181 -24.29 -5.48 -0.95
N LEU A 182 -23.46 -4.44 -1.08
CA LEU A 182 -22.76 -4.14 -2.32
C LEU A 182 -21.70 -5.19 -2.65
N ALA A 183 -20.99 -5.73 -1.64
CA ALA A 183 -20.11 -6.87 -1.83
C ALA A 183 -20.84 -8.10 -2.39
N CYS A 184 -22.10 -8.34 -1.98
CA CYS A 184 -22.93 -9.43 -2.49
C CYS A 184 -23.33 -9.21 -3.95
N LEU A 185 -23.79 -8.00 -4.29
CA LEU A 185 -24.14 -7.61 -5.66
C LEU A 185 -22.95 -7.74 -6.60
N LEU A 186 -21.77 -7.26 -6.18
CA LEU A 186 -20.55 -7.31 -6.98
C LEU A 186 -20.03 -8.74 -7.18
N ARG A 187 -20.09 -9.59 -6.15
CA ARG A 187 -19.76 -11.02 -6.28
C ARG A 187 -20.62 -11.69 -7.36
N ASP A 188 -21.91 -11.39 -7.34
CA ASP A 188 -22.88 -11.99 -8.24
C ASP A 188 -22.92 -11.27 -9.61
N GLY A 189 -22.00 -10.34 -9.86
CA GLY A 189 -21.86 -9.62 -11.13
C GLY A 189 -23.07 -8.76 -11.47
N PHE A 190 -23.69 -8.13 -10.46
CA PHE A 190 -24.95 -7.40 -10.57
C PHE A 190 -26.02 -8.21 -11.30
N THR A 191 -26.08 -9.50 -11.03
CA THR A 191 -26.98 -10.43 -11.72
C THR A 191 -27.81 -11.17 -10.69
N CYS A 192 -29.15 -11.15 -10.87
CA CYS A 192 -30.04 -11.97 -10.06
C CYS A 192 -29.63 -13.44 -10.18
N ARG A 193 -29.32 -14.09 -9.06
CA ARG A 193 -28.82 -15.48 -9.06
C ARG A 193 -29.89 -16.49 -9.50
N TYR A 194 -31.16 -16.13 -9.37
CA TYR A 194 -32.30 -16.92 -9.84
C TYR A 194 -32.55 -16.74 -11.35
N CYS A 195 -33.07 -15.59 -11.79
CA CYS A 195 -33.49 -15.38 -13.18
C CYS A 195 -32.40 -14.87 -14.13
N LYS A 196 -31.16 -14.70 -13.66
CA LYS A 196 -30.01 -14.20 -14.43
C LYS A 196 -30.17 -12.81 -15.05
N LYS A 197 -31.21 -12.05 -14.70
CA LYS A 197 -31.38 -10.66 -15.13
C LYS A 197 -30.35 -9.75 -14.46
N LYS A 198 -29.77 -8.86 -15.25
CA LYS A 198 -28.81 -7.82 -14.82
C LYS A 198 -29.46 -6.46 -14.55
N ASN A 199 -30.65 -6.24 -15.13
CA ASN A 199 -31.34 -4.95 -15.09
C ASN A 199 -32.45 -4.94 -14.04
N GLY A 200 -32.64 -3.81 -13.36
CA GLY A 200 -33.68 -3.57 -12.36
C GLY A 200 -33.15 -3.49 -10.91
N LYS A 201 -34.06 -3.27 -9.96
CA LYS A 201 -33.71 -3.16 -8.53
C LYS A 201 -33.23 -4.50 -7.98
N LEU A 202 -31.93 -4.57 -7.66
CA LEU A 202 -31.29 -5.74 -7.05
C LEU A 202 -31.10 -5.55 -5.55
N GLU A 203 -31.32 -6.63 -4.80
CA GLU A 203 -31.34 -6.68 -3.35
C GLU A 203 -30.51 -7.90 -2.88
N ALA A 204 -29.81 -7.74 -1.75
CA ALA A 204 -29.10 -8.83 -1.10
C ALA A 204 -30.03 -9.51 -0.10
N HIS A 205 -30.42 -10.75 -0.38
CA HIS A 205 -31.29 -11.55 0.48
C HIS A 205 -30.47 -12.46 1.39
N HIS A 206 -30.89 -12.62 2.65
CA HIS A 206 -30.28 -13.59 3.56
C HIS A 206 -30.66 -15.02 3.20
N ILE A 207 -29.68 -15.90 2.99
CA ILE A 207 -29.92 -17.31 2.68
C ILE A 207 -30.61 -17.99 3.87
N ILE A 208 -30.04 -17.82 5.06
CA ILE A 208 -30.65 -18.12 6.35
C ILE A 208 -31.23 -16.80 6.86
N PRO A 209 -32.57 -16.67 7.00
CA PRO A 209 -33.20 -15.46 7.49
C PRO A 209 -32.66 -15.03 8.86
N ARG A 210 -32.62 -13.71 9.12
CA ARG A 210 -32.22 -13.15 10.42
C ARG A 210 -33.06 -13.70 11.59
N SER A 211 -34.36 -13.87 11.38
CA SER A 211 -35.29 -14.47 12.35
C SER A 211 -34.93 -15.90 12.75
N LYS A 212 -34.17 -16.61 11.91
CA LYS A 212 -33.64 -17.96 12.18
C LYS A 212 -32.17 -17.95 12.62
N GLY A 213 -31.66 -16.80 13.10
CA GLY A 213 -30.28 -16.64 13.57
C GLY A 213 -29.24 -16.46 12.45
N GLY A 214 -29.66 -16.17 11.23
CA GLY A 214 -28.76 -15.91 10.11
C GLY A 214 -27.89 -14.68 10.33
N LYS A 215 -26.56 -14.85 10.28
CA LYS A 215 -25.60 -13.75 10.48
C LYS A 215 -25.47 -12.88 9.23
N ASP A 216 -25.21 -11.59 9.41
CA ASP A 216 -24.83 -10.64 8.36
C ASP A 216 -23.42 -10.95 7.85
N THR A 217 -23.32 -11.94 6.97
CA THR A 217 -22.07 -12.37 6.34
C THR A 217 -22.29 -12.51 4.85
N ILE A 218 -21.28 -12.18 4.04
CA ILE A 218 -21.33 -12.31 2.58
C ILE A 218 -21.71 -13.72 2.11
N LEU A 219 -21.32 -14.74 2.89
CA LEU A 219 -21.66 -16.15 2.66
C LEU A 219 -23.14 -16.45 2.84
N ASN A 220 -23.80 -15.71 3.72
CA ASN A 220 -25.23 -15.82 4.01
C ASN A 220 -26.06 -14.83 3.18
N LEU A 221 -25.50 -14.23 2.13
CA LEU A 221 -26.20 -13.30 1.26
C LEU A 221 -26.21 -13.79 -0.19
N VAL A 222 -27.27 -13.45 -0.91
CA VAL A 222 -27.41 -13.70 -2.35
C VAL A 222 -28.09 -12.53 -3.06
N THR A 223 -27.63 -12.21 -4.26
CA THR A 223 -28.23 -11.17 -5.10
C THR A 223 -29.49 -11.67 -5.80
N LEU A 224 -30.62 -10.98 -5.57
CA LEU A 224 -31.91 -11.24 -6.21
C LEU A 224 -32.52 -9.93 -6.73
N CYS A 225 -33.32 -10.00 -7.79
CA CYS A 225 -34.18 -8.86 -8.14
C CYS A 225 -35.37 -8.77 -7.18
N SER A 226 -35.95 -7.58 -7.05
CA SER A 226 -37.05 -7.28 -6.12
C SER A 226 -38.21 -8.29 -6.17
N THR A 227 -38.57 -8.79 -7.36
CA THR A 227 -39.61 -9.81 -7.54
C THR A 227 -39.23 -11.15 -6.90
N HIS A 228 -38.04 -11.67 -7.20
CA HIS A 228 -37.54 -12.92 -6.63
C HIS A 228 -37.16 -12.79 -5.16
N HIS A 229 -36.70 -11.62 -4.71
CA HIS A 229 -36.46 -11.33 -3.29
C HIS A 229 -37.76 -11.47 -2.49
N LYS A 230 -38.86 -10.84 -2.94
CA LYS A 230 -40.18 -10.97 -2.31
C LYS A 230 -40.74 -12.40 -2.40
N ALA A 231 -40.58 -13.06 -3.54
CA ALA A 231 -41.08 -14.42 -3.72
C ALA A 231 -40.36 -15.44 -2.83
N LEU A 232 -39.04 -15.30 -2.66
CA LEU A 232 -38.23 -16.11 -1.75
C LEU A 232 -38.60 -15.84 -0.29
N HIS A 233 -38.78 -14.57 0.08
CA HIS A 233 -39.21 -14.18 1.44
C HIS A 233 -40.61 -14.72 1.79
N LYS A 234 -41.50 -14.83 0.79
CA LYS A 234 -42.84 -15.42 0.93
C LYS A 234 -42.85 -16.96 0.79
N GLY A 235 -41.69 -17.60 0.64
CA GLY A 235 -41.58 -19.06 0.49
C GLY A 235 -42.15 -19.61 -0.83
N LYS A 236 -42.50 -18.74 -1.79
CA LYS A 236 -43.06 -19.14 -3.10
C LYS A 236 -42.03 -19.75 -4.04
N ILE A 237 -40.74 -19.54 -3.74
CA ILE A 237 -39.61 -20.08 -4.48
C ILE A 237 -38.69 -20.72 -3.45
N LYS A 238 -38.20 -21.93 -3.74
CA LYS A 238 -37.09 -22.55 -3.01
C LYS A 238 -35.86 -22.46 -3.89
N MET A 239 -34.76 -21.96 -3.35
CA MET A 239 -33.47 -22.01 -4.02
C MET A 239 -32.55 -22.93 -3.22
N GLU A 240 -31.96 -23.91 -3.89
CA GLU A 240 -30.83 -24.66 -3.35
C GLU A 240 -29.59 -23.79 -3.43
N LEU A 241 -29.44 -22.96 -2.40
CA LEU A 241 -28.30 -22.09 -2.28
C LEU A 241 -27.15 -22.85 -1.64
N ASN A 242 -26.31 -23.46 -2.48
CA ASN A 242 -24.93 -23.64 -2.11
C ASN A 242 -24.35 -22.22 -1.99
N GLY A 243 -24.25 -21.73 -0.75
CA GLY A 243 -23.54 -20.49 -0.45
C GLY A 243 -22.22 -20.57 -1.20
N VAL A 244 -22.02 -19.67 -2.15
CA VAL A 244 -20.83 -19.68 -3.00
C VAL A 244 -19.69 -19.25 -2.09
N GLY A 245 -19.17 -20.19 -1.31
CA GLY A 245 -18.08 -20.04 -0.38
C GLY A 245 -16.77 -19.88 -1.14
N ASN A 246 -16.70 -18.87 -1.99
CA ASN A 246 -15.55 -18.65 -2.83
C ASN A 246 -14.62 -17.64 -2.20
N LEU A 247 -13.34 -17.97 -2.30
CA LEU A 247 -12.17 -17.15 -1.98
C LEU A 247 -12.32 -15.65 -2.37
N LYS A 248 -13.09 -15.36 -3.42
CA LYS A 248 -13.38 -14.02 -3.94
C LYS A 248 -14.10 -13.11 -2.94
N ASP A 249 -15.00 -13.65 -2.12
CA ASP A 249 -15.82 -12.87 -1.17
C ASP A 249 -14.99 -12.38 0.01
N VAL A 250 -14.14 -13.27 0.50
CA VAL A 250 -13.15 -12.97 1.53
C VAL A 250 -12.14 -11.93 1.01
N ILE A 251 -11.77 -11.99 -0.27
CA ILE A 251 -10.87 -11.01 -0.90
C ILE A 251 -11.52 -9.63 -1.00
N ALA A 252 -12.80 -9.56 -1.42
CA ALA A 252 -13.54 -8.30 -1.51
C ALA A 252 -13.66 -7.62 -0.15
N GLN A 253 -14.15 -8.34 0.87
CA GLN A 253 -14.30 -7.81 2.24
C GLN A 253 -12.96 -7.33 2.82
N ARG A 254 -11.89 -8.10 2.61
CA ARG A 254 -10.53 -7.76 3.03
C ARG A 254 -10.03 -6.47 2.37
N THR A 255 -10.31 -6.32 1.08
CA THR A 255 -9.88 -5.15 0.31
C THR A 255 -10.55 -3.87 0.82
N MET A 256 -11.86 -3.96 1.12
CA MET A 256 -12.64 -2.85 1.69
C MET A 256 -12.15 -2.44 3.08
N GLN A 257 -11.94 -3.40 3.99
CA GLN A 257 -11.39 -3.13 5.34
C GLN A 257 -10.03 -2.43 5.27
N GLY A 258 -9.19 -2.83 4.31
CA GLY A 258 -7.91 -2.19 4.05
C GLY A 258 -8.03 -0.74 3.60
N LYS A 259 -8.96 -0.42 2.70
CA LYS A 259 -9.20 0.95 2.22
C LYS A 259 -9.76 1.85 3.30
N GLN A 260 -10.76 1.41 4.08
CA GLN A 260 -11.29 2.18 5.21
C GLN A 260 -10.21 2.53 6.25
N SER A 261 -9.36 1.56 6.57
CA SER A 261 -8.23 1.80 7.47
C SER A 261 -7.19 2.75 6.87
N LEU A 262 -7.00 2.70 5.55
CA LEU A 262 -6.10 3.60 4.83
C LEU A 262 -6.63 5.05 4.89
N TYR A 263 -7.91 5.29 4.61
CA TYR A 263 -8.51 6.62 4.66
C TYR A 263 -8.31 7.28 6.03
N LYS A 264 -8.64 6.55 7.11
CA LYS A 264 -8.48 7.02 8.48
C LYS A 264 -7.03 7.36 8.85
N LEU A 265 -6.06 6.69 8.25
CA LEU A 265 -4.64 6.94 8.52
C LEU A 265 -4.08 8.07 7.66
N LEU A 266 -4.57 8.20 6.43
CA LEU A 266 -4.19 9.26 5.50
C LEU A 266 -4.77 10.62 5.88
N SER A 267 -5.89 10.67 6.60
CA SER A 267 -6.48 11.92 7.11
C SER A 267 -5.58 12.70 8.07
N ARG A 268 -4.43 12.13 8.46
CA ARG A 268 -3.37 12.79 9.24
C ARG A 268 -2.42 13.63 8.39
N PHE A 269 -2.48 13.50 7.07
CA PHE A 269 -1.59 14.18 6.11
C PHE A 269 -2.32 15.26 5.31
N GLY A 270 -3.65 15.28 5.34
CA GLY A 270 -4.46 16.18 4.54
C GLY A 270 -5.92 15.76 4.49
N GLU A 271 -6.75 16.57 3.85
CA GLU A 271 -8.16 16.25 3.60
C GLU A 271 -8.25 15.03 2.66
N VAL A 272 -8.97 13.98 3.08
CA VAL A 272 -9.10 12.76 2.29
C VAL A 272 -10.39 12.77 1.48
N LYS A 273 -10.27 12.66 0.16
CA LYS A 273 -11.39 12.47 -0.77
C LYS A 273 -11.29 11.11 -1.45
N THR A 274 -12.42 10.59 -1.90
CA THR A 274 -12.47 9.34 -2.65
C THR A 274 -13.01 9.56 -4.05
N ILE A 275 -12.56 8.72 -4.97
CA ILE A 275 -13.01 8.71 -6.36
C ILE A 275 -13.32 7.28 -6.80
N PHE A 276 -14.29 7.10 -7.67
CA PHE A 276 -14.61 5.78 -8.22
C PHE A 276 -13.72 5.43 -9.41
N GLY A 277 -13.40 4.14 -9.56
CA GLY A 277 -12.53 3.66 -10.63
C GLY A 277 -13.04 3.88 -12.07
N TYR A 278 -14.36 4.09 -12.26
CA TYR A 278 -14.87 4.43 -13.60
C TYR A 278 -14.56 5.89 -13.96
N GLN A 279 -14.65 6.81 -12.99
CA GLN A 279 -14.36 8.24 -13.18
C GLN A 279 -12.90 8.44 -13.58
N THR A 280 -11.99 7.72 -12.93
CA THR A 280 -10.55 7.75 -13.26
C THR A 280 -10.28 7.16 -14.64
N ALA A 281 -10.97 6.07 -15.00
CA ALA A 281 -10.80 5.42 -16.29
C ALA A 281 -11.33 6.28 -17.46
N GLU A 282 -12.45 6.97 -17.28
CA GLU A 282 -12.99 7.93 -18.26
C GLU A 282 -12.06 9.13 -18.42
N TYR A 283 -11.63 9.72 -17.30
CA TYR A 283 -10.71 10.85 -17.32
C TYR A 283 -9.38 10.51 -17.99
N ARG A 284 -8.82 9.32 -17.71
CA ARG A 284 -7.60 8.83 -18.36
C ARG A 284 -7.77 8.70 -19.88
N LYS A 285 -8.93 8.23 -20.35
CA LYS A 285 -9.23 8.12 -21.78
C LYS A 285 -9.37 9.49 -22.44
N ALA A 286 -10.03 10.44 -21.77
CA ALA A 286 -10.16 11.82 -22.26
C ALA A 286 -8.78 12.48 -22.45
N LEU A 287 -7.81 12.18 -21.59
CA LEU A 287 -6.43 12.64 -21.71
C LEU A 287 -5.55 11.82 -22.68
N GLY A 288 -6.09 10.76 -23.30
CA GLY A 288 -5.33 9.90 -24.21
C GLY A 288 -4.18 9.11 -23.55
N LEU A 289 -4.21 8.92 -22.23
CA LEU A 289 -3.10 8.32 -21.49
C LEU A 289 -3.19 6.78 -21.42
N ALA A 290 -2.05 6.12 -21.62
CA ALA A 290 -1.92 4.67 -21.47
C ALA A 290 -2.15 4.23 -20.01
N LYS A 291 -2.71 3.03 -19.84
CA LYS A 291 -2.99 2.49 -18.51
C LYS A 291 -1.70 2.07 -17.80
N ASP A 292 -1.38 2.73 -16.70
CA ASP A 292 -0.28 2.39 -15.79
C ASP A 292 -0.64 2.89 -14.38
N HIS A 293 -0.05 2.30 -13.33
CA HIS A 293 -0.42 2.62 -11.95
C HIS A 293 -0.12 4.08 -11.57
N ASP A 294 1.02 4.62 -12.03
CA ASP A 294 1.38 6.02 -11.77
C ASP A 294 0.52 7.01 -12.59
N VAL A 295 0.08 6.61 -13.78
CA VAL A 295 -0.87 7.37 -14.61
C VAL A 295 -2.26 7.38 -13.99
N ASP A 296 -2.76 6.24 -13.53
CA ASP A 296 -4.05 6.16 -12.84
C ASP A 296 -4.00 7.01 -11.56
N ALA A 297 -2.89 7.00 -10.83
CA ALA A 297 -2.66 7.89 -9.68
C ALA A 297 -2.61 9.38 -10.05
N PHE A 298 -2.07 9.75 -11.22
CA PHE A 298 -2.14 11.12 -11.73
C PHE A 298 -3.58 11.54 -12.02
N CYS A 299 -4.35 10.68 -12.69
CA CYS A 299 -5.76 10.93 -12.97
C CYS A 299 -6.56 11.13 -11.67
N ILE A 300 -6.29 10.29 -10.65
CA ILE A 300 -6.88 10.43 -9.30
C ILE A 300 -6.51 11.78 -8.68
N ALA A 301 -5.23 12.18 -8.74
CA ALA A 301 -4.74 13.40 -8.12
C ALA A 301 -5.33 14.67 -8.77
N ASN A 302 -5.50 14.66 -10.08
CA ASN A 302 -5.92 15.83 -10.86
C ASN A 302 -7.44 15.93 -11.06
N TYR A 303 -8.22 14.90 -10.71
CA TYR A 303 -9.63 14.82 -11.06
C TYR A 303 -10.48 15.98 -10.51
N PHE A 304 -10.34 16.36 -9.24
CA PHE A 304 -11.17 17.44 -8.68
C PHE A 304 -10.69 18.83 -9.08
N SER A 305 -9.38 18.99 -9.31
CA SER A 305 -8.80 20.28 -9.66
C SER A 305 -8.92 20.59 -11.15
N MET A 306 -8.99 19.56 -12.01
CA MET A 306 -9.03 19.67 -13.46
C MET A 306 -7.96 20.62 -14.02
N TYR A 307 -6.77 20.63 -13.41
CA TYR A 307 -5.67 21.46 -13.91
C TYR A 307 -5.26 20.97 -15.31
N ASP A 308 -4.95 21.91 -16.19
CA ASP A 308 -4.42 21.61 -17.52
C ASP A 308 -2.94 21.21 -17.39
N LEU A 309 -2.71 19.91 -17.14
CA LEU A 309 -1.41 19.34 -16.83
C LEU A 309 -1.03 18.24 -17.81
N SER A 310 0.14 18.37 -18.40
CA SER A 310 0.77 17.28 -19.15
C SER A 310 1.44 16.28 -18.20
N TYR A 311 0.96 15.04 -18.23
CA TYR A 311 1.59 13.96 -17.50
C TYR A 311 2.99 13.67 -18.06
N HIS A 312 3.96 13.51 -17.15
CA HIS A 312 5.35 13.25 -17.49
C HIS A 312 6.03 12.47 -16.36
N LYS A 313 7.12 11.76 -16.68
CA LYS A 313 7.83 10.88 -15.73
C LYS A 313 9.19 11.41 -15.28
N GLU A 314 9.43 12.72 -15.35
CA GLU A 314 10.71 13.36 -14.98
C GLU A 314 11.14 13.12 -13.52
N ASN A 315 10.16 13.01 -12.61
CA ASN A 315 10.36 12.76 -11.18
C ASN A 315 9.62 11.49 -10.75
N CYS A 316 9.77 10.42 -11.53
CA CYS A 316 9.13 9.12 -11.28
C CYS A 316 10.03 8.18 -10.48
N PHE A 317 9.49 7.55 -9.43
CA PHE A 317 10.22 6.65 -8.54
C PHE A 317 9.56 5.29 -8.37
N ARG A 318 10.37 4.24 -8.33
CA ARG A 318 9.99 2.94 -7.79
C ARG A 318 10.33 2.90 -6.32
N VAL A 319 9.35 2.56 -5.47
CA VAL A 319 9.53 2.52 -4.03
C VAL A 319 9.45 1.09 -3.51
N SER A 320 10.51 0.63 -2.86
CA SER A 320 10.59 -0.72 -2.29
C SER A 320 10.92 -0.68 -0.80
N PHE A 321 10.58 -1.76 -0.09
CA PHE A 321 10.76 -1.85 1.36
C PHE A 321 11.81 -2.88 1.75
N ARG A 322 12.67 -2.49 2.70
CA ARG A 322 13.69 -3.36 3.28
C ARG A 322 13.40 -3.63 4.76
N PRO A 323 13.44 -4.91 5.19
CA PRO A 323 13.29 -5.24 6.60
C PRO A 323 14.51 -4.76 7.39
N ARG A 324 14.29 -3.93 8.42
CA ARG A 324 15.37 -3.43 9.31
C ARG A 324 15.98 -4.52 10.18
N GLN A 325 15.14 -5.45 10.64
CA GLN A 325 15.52 -6.54 11.53
C GLN A 325 14.90 -7.83 11.03
N THR A 326 15.68 -8.90 10.99
CA THR A 326 15.16 -10.24 10.79
C THR A 326 15.34 -11.02 12.09
N ARG A 327 14.23 -11.38 12.76
CA ARG A 327 14.26 -12.20 14.00
C ARG A 327 14.49 -13.70 13.72
N ARG A 328 15.14 -14.01 12.60
CA ARG A 328 15.36 -15.38 12.14
C ARG A 328 16.81 -15.74 12.45
N CYS A 329 16.99 -16.67 13.39
CA CYS A 329 18.33 -17.13 13.76
C CYS A 329 18.86 -18.18 12.78
N TYR A 330 18.00 -19.09 12.29
CA TYR A 330 18.37 -20.22 11.44
C TYR A 330 17.51 -20.31 10.17
N HIS A 331 18.01 -20.98 9.14
CA HIS A 331 17.17 -21.45 8.03
C HIS A 331 16.06 -22.38 8.54
N ASP A 332 14.91 -22.42 7.85
CA ASP A 332 13.71 -23.13 8.32
C ASP A 332 13.93 -24.64 8.27
N LEU A 333 14.66 -25.10 7.26
CA LEU A 333 15.09 -26.47 7.11
C LEU A 333 16.60 -26.58 7.38
N PRO A 334 17.05 -27.66 8.04
CA PRO A 334 18.46 -27.98 8.11
C PRO A 334 19.02 -28.22 6.70
N LYS A 335 20.28 -27.87 6.49
CA LYS A 335 20.97 -28.14 5.22
C LYS A 335 21.63 -29.53 5.27
N PRO A 336 21.56 -30.33 4.19
CA PRO A 336 22.25 -31.62 4.12
C PRO A 336 23.72 -31.49 4.53
N GLY A 337 24.19 -32.38 5.41
CA GLY A 337 25.57 -32.41 5.92
C GLY A 337 26.00 -31.23 6.81
N LYS A 338 25.16 -30.22 7.03
CA LYS A 338 25.50 -28.99 7.80
C LYS A 338 24.54 -28.70 8.95
N GLY A 339 23.50 -29.51 9.12
CA GLY A 339 22.50 -29.34 10.17
C GLY A 339 21.82 -27.96 10.11
N ARG A 340 21.58 -27.36 11.29
CA ARG A 340 20.94 -26.03 11.39
C ARG A 340 21.93 -24.91 11.09
N VAL A 341 21.82 -24.35 9.89
CA VAL A 341 22.66 -23.23 9.45
C VAL A 341 22.04 -21.89 9.86
N ARG A 342 22.87 -21.01 10.44
CA ARG A 342 22.45 -19.63 10.79
C ARG A 342 21.98 -18.88 9.55
N TYR A 343 20.89 -18.13 9.68
CA TYR A 343 20.28 -17.39 8.57
C TYR A 343 21.09 -16.16 8.14
N LYS A 344 21.71 -15.48 9.12
CA LYS A 344 22.60 -14.34 8.90
C LYS A 344 23.90 -14.64 9.63
N VAL A 345 25.01 -14.65 8.91
CA VAL A 345 26.33 -14.93 9.48
C VAL A 345 26.80 -13.72 10.29
N ASN A 346 26.94 -12.57 9.63
CA ASN A 346 27.33 -11.31 10.26
C ASN A 346 26.25 -10.23 10.06
N GLU A 347 25.82 -9.60 11.15
CA GLU A 347 24.86 -8.49 11.11
C GLU A 347 25.52 -7.14 10.86
N LEU A 348 26.69 -6.97 11.45
CA LEU A 348 27.51 -5.77 11.46
C LEU A 348 28.95 -6.23 11.23
N LEU A 349 29.72 -5.44 10.50
CA LEU A 349 31.16 -5.59 10.39
C LEU A 349 31.78 -4.20 10.43
N GLU A 350 32.56 -3.90 11.48
CA GLU A 350 33.26 -2.61 11.63
C GLU A 350 32.36 -1.39 11.36
N GLY A 351 31.13 -1.41 11.91
CA GLY A 351 30.15 -0.32 11.75
C GLY A 351 29.32 -0.35 10.45
N PHE A 352 29.65 -1.22 9.48
CA PHE A 352 28.92 -1.41 8.23
C PHE A 352 27.80 -2.44 8.35
N ARG A 353 26.66 -2.14 7.71
CA ARG A 353 25.49 -3.03 7.66
C ARG A 353 25.08 -3.28 6.21
N LYS A 354 24.40 -4.42 5.99
CA LYS A 354 23.71 -4.68 4.72
C LYS A 354 22.78 -3.52 4.37
N GLY A 355 22.85 -3.05 3.13
CA GLY A 355 22.04 -1.95 2.62
C GLY A 355 22.67 -0.57 2.75
N ASP A 356 23.77 -0.41 3.49
CA ASP A 356 24.58 0.81 3.50
C ASP A 356 25.16 1.04 2.09
N ILE A 357 25.31 2.32 1.73
CA ILE A 357 25.98 2.76 0.51
C ILE A 357 27.37 3.25 0.91
N VAL A 358 28.38 2.74 0.23
CA VAL A 358 29.79 2.98 0.51
C VAL A 358 30.53 3.39 -0.75
N MET A 359 31.53 4.25 -0.60
CA MET A 359 32.57 4.47 -1.59
C MET A 359 33.64 3.40 -1.40
N VAL A 360 33.98 2.65 -2.45
CA VAL A 360 34.94 1.55 -2.41
C VAL A 360 36.18 1.97 -3.18
N LYS A 361 37.35 1.90 -2.53
CA LYS A 361 38.65 2.33 -3.05
C LYS A 361 38.59 3.76 -3.63
N ASP A 362 37.81 4.66 -3.05
CA ASP A 362 37.61 6.06 -3.49
C ASP A 362 37.07 6.28 -4.91
N HIS A 363 36.72 5.22 -5.63
CA HIS A 363 36.27 5.30 -7.03
C HIS A 363 34.84 4.79 -7.23
N PHE A 364 34.44 3.71 -6.54
CA PHE A 364 33.18 3.01 -6.83
C PHE A 364 32.12 3.22 -5.77
N ILE A 365 30.95 3.73 -6.14
CA ILE A 365 29.79 3.79 -5.23
C ILE A 365 29.06 2.44 -5.29
N LYS A 366 29.08 1.71 -4.17
CA LYS A 366 28.46 0.38 -4.06
C LYS A 366 27.50 0.30 -2.89
N GLN A 367 26.49 -0.55 -3.03
CA GLN A 367 25.61 -0.95 -1.94
C GLN A 367 26.01 -2.30 -1.38
N ILE A 368 26.11 -2.40 -0.05
CA ILE A 368 26.43 -3.66 0.64
C ILE A 368 25.24 -4.62 0.53
N ASN A 369 25.43 -5.74 -0.16
CA ASN A 369 24.41 -6.78 -0.34
C ASN A 369 24.46 -7.87 0.73
N SER A 370 25.66 -8.19 1.21
CA SER A 370 25.89 -9.13 2.30
C SER A 370 27.25 -8.88 2.95
N ILE A 371 27.43 -9.45 4.14
CA ILE A 371 28.68 -9.47 4.87
C ILE A 371 29.10 -10.94 4.95
N TYR A 372 30.25 -11.27 4.39
CA TYR A 372 30.76 -12.64 4.36
C TYR A 372 31.39 -13.04 5.70
N SER A 373 31.51 -14.35 5.93
CA SER A 373 32.18 -14.91 7.11
C SER A 373 33.65 -14.52 7.19
N ASN A 374 34.31 -14.35 6.04
CA ASN A 374 35.71 -13.95 5.94
C ASN A 374 35.96 -12.44 6.12
N GLY A 375 35.03 -11.71 6.74
CA GLY A 375 35.22 -10.29 7.04
C GLY A 375 35.18 -9.36 5.81
N ARG A 376 34.52 -9.76 4.72
CA ARG A 376 34.39 -8.92 3.52
C ARG A 376 32.97 -8.40 3.30
N LEU A 377 32.88 -7.17 2.83
CA LEU A 377 31.64 -6.55 2.35
C LEU A 377 31.43 -6.97 0.90
N ALA A 378 30.26 -7.54 0.60
CA ALA A 378 29.92 -8.04 -0.73
C ALA A 378 28.97 -7.09 -1.44
N PHE A 379 29.18 -6.91 -2.74
CA PHE A 379 28.44 -5.98 -3.59
C PHE A 379 27.79 -6.70 -4.77
N LYS A 380 26.98 -5.98 -5.56
CA LYS A 380 26.48 -6.49 -6.84
C LYS A 380 27.67 -6.68 -7.78
N ARG A 381 27.74 -7.87 -8.41
CA ARG A 381 28.74 -8.16 -9.46
C ARG A 381 28.42 -7.30 -10.67
N ILE A 382 29.36 -6.44 -11.04
CA ILE A 382 29.34 -5.60 -12.23
C ILE A 382 30.72 -5.75 -12.86
N LYS A 383 30.79 -5.99 -14.17
CA LYS A 383 32.06 -6.19 -14.87
C LYS A 383 32.96 -4.96 -14.68
N GLY A 384 34.22 -5.16 -14.34
CA GLY A 384 35.18 -4.08 -14.07
C GLY A 384 35.10 -3.46 -12.66
N GLU A 385 34.13 -3.83 -11.83
CA GLU A 385 33.98 -3.28 -10.48
C GLU A 385 34.26 -4.35 -9.39
N PRO A 386 34.74 -3.96 -8.20
CA PRO A 386 34.98 -4.91 -7.12
C PRO A 386 33.68 -5.60 -6.67
N ALA A 387 33.69 -6.94 -6.69
CA ALA A 387 32.57 -7.75 -6.18
C ALA A 387 32.55 -7.85 -4.64
N SER A 388 33.69 -7.62 -3.99
CA SER A 388 33.80 -7.51 -2.54
C SER A 388 35.01 -6.66 -2.13
N ALA A 389 34.97 -6.06 -0.94
CA ALA A 389 36.07 -5.31 -0.37
C ALA A 389 36.18 -5.52 1.14
N LEU A 390 37.35 -5.24 1.71
CA LEU A 390 37.53 -5.13 3.15
C LEU A 390 36.92 -3.81 3.65
N PRO A 391 36.42 -3.74 4.90
CA PRO A 391 35.86 -2.51 5.48
C PRO A 391 36.80 -1.31 5.40
N LYS A 392 38.11 -1.51 5.65
CA LYS A 392 39.14 -0.46 5.53
C LYS A 392 39.23 0.21 4.16
N ASN A 393 38.81 -0.48 3.10
CA ASN A 393 38.79 0.04 1.73
C ASN A 393 37.44 0.69 1.37
N CYS A 394 36.56 0.87 2.35
CA CYS A 394 35.21 1.38 2.18
C CYS A 394 34.99 2.61 3.05
N ARG A 395 34.49 3.70 2.47
CA ARG A 395 34.01 4.87 3.21
C ARG A 395 32.49 4.89 3.19
N LEU A 396 31.86 4.99 4.34
CA LEU A 396 30.41 5.08 4.43
C LEU A 396 29.91 6.40 3.83
N LEU A 397 28.95 6.31 2.90
CA LEU A 397 28.27 7.48 2.33
C LEU A 397 26.86 7.63 2.92
N LEU A 398 26.08 6.54 2.93
CA LEU A 398 24.70 6.57 3.44
C LEU A 398 24.40 5.30 4.22
N LYS A 399 23.79 5.45 5.40
CA LYS A 399 23.25 4.31 6.16
C LYS A 399 22.02 3.71 5.47
N GLN A 400 21.83 2.42 5.67
CA GLN A 400 20.68 1.67 5.17
C GLN A 400 19.36 2.35 5.53
N LYS A 401 18.48 2.43 4.53
CA LYS A 401 17.09 2.90 4.70
C LYS A 401 16.14 1.71 4.56
N THR A 402 15.01 1.82 5.24
CA THR A 402 13.94 0.80 5.19
C THR A 402 12.94 1.05 4.06
N ILE A 403 12.96 2.25 3.50
CA ILE A 403 12.22 2.65 2.30
C ILE A 403 13.29 3.09 1.31
N VAL A 404 13.25 2.52 0.12
CA VAL A 404 14.21 2.79 -0.94
C VAL A 404 13.44 3.37 -2.10
N PHE A 405 13.81 4.59 -2.49
CA PHE A 405 13.33 5.24 -3.70
C PHE A 405 14.40 5.03 -4.76
N ASP A 406 14.02 4.38 -5.85
CA ASP A 406 14.85 4.18 -7.03
C ASP A 406 14.26 5.03 -8.16
N ALA A 407 15.01 6.01 -8.67
CA ALA A 407 14.55 6.83 -9.79
C ALA A 407 14.39 5.97 -11.04
N ILE A 408 13.23 6.05 -11.69
CA ILE A 408 12.99 5.37 -12.96
C ILE A 408 13.55 6.30 -14.04
N LYS A 409 14.68 5.92 -14.63
CA LYS A 409 15.20 6.58 -15.83
C LYS A 409 14.49 5.95 -17.03
N PHE A 410 13.78 6.78 -17.78
CA PHE A 410 13.23 6.41 -19.09
C PHE A 410 14.25 6.71 -20.17
#